data_AF-A0A074VU42-F1
#
_entry.id   AF-A0A074VU42-F1
#
_cell.length_a   1.000
_cell.length_b   1.000
_cell.length_c   1.000
_cell.angle_alpha   90.00
_cell.angle_beta   90.00
_cell.angle_gamma   90.00
#
_symmetry.space_group_name_H-M   'P 1'
#
loop_
_entity.id
_entity.type
_entity.pdbx_description
1 polymer ?
#
loop_
_entity_poly.entity_id
_entity_poly.type
_entity_poly.pdbx_seq_one_letter_code
_entity_poly.pdbx_strand_id
1 'polypeptide(L)'
;MSKQGDFEAVAADIRKVLHQPEYDDGSAGPVLVRLAWHSAGTYCAETDTGGSNGAGMRYEAEGGDEANAGLQHARVFLEPIKEKHSWISYADLWTLAAVVALKEMGGPQIKWLPGRTDYVDDSKLPPRGRLPDGAQGADHIRFIFYRMGFTDQEIVALSGAHNLGRMHMDRSGFHGPWVPNGTRFNNTYFRIMTEYEWKEKTLENGVKQFVYIDEDLDEELAMLPTDLALVKDKSFAPWVKKYAEDKDLFFDHFAKAFGKLLELGIQRDADGKITNTDNVKGGYHSAPKKSSSPGKPKAAGDGIAEPLQEENARFKARL
;
A
#
# COMPACT_ATOMS: atom_id res chain seq x y z
N MET A 1 -0.09 -25.39 14.02
CA MET A 1 -1.37 -24.71 13.75
C MET A 1 -1.80 -24.01 15.03
N SER A 2 -2.23 -22.75 14.97
CA SER A 2 -2.79 -22.04 16.15
C SER A 2 -4.29 -22.30 16.29
N LYS A 3 -4.85 -21.92 17.45
CA LYS A 3 -6.31 -21.93 17.66
C LYS A 3 -6.96 -20.79 16.88
N GLN A 4 -8.23 -20.94 16.52
CA GLN A 4 -9.00 -19.87 15.88
C GLN A 4 -9.02 -18.62 16.78
N GLY A 5 -8.74 -17.46 16.20
CA GLY A 5 -8.67 -16.18 16.92
C GLY A 5 -7.34 -15.92 17.63
N ASP A 6 -6.37 -16.84 17.55
CA ASP A 6 -5.01 -16.63 18.08
C ASP A 6 -4.16 -15.84 17.08
N PHE A 7 -4.46 -14.55 16.96
CA PHE A 7 -3.77 -13.61 16.07
C PHE A 7 -2.32 -13.34 16.50
N GLU A 8 -1.99 -13.49 17.78
CA GLU A 8 -0.60 -13.35 18.25
C GLU A 8 0.30 -14.47 17.75
N ALA A 9 -0.20 -15.71 17.68
CA ALA A 9 0.55 -16.79 17.04
C ALA A 9 0.78 -16.52 15.54
N VAL A 10 -0.21 -15.96 14.84
CA VAL A 10 -0.07 -15.55 13.43
C VAL A 10 0.97 -14.44 13.30
N ALA A 11 0.89 -13.41 14.14
CA ALA A 11 1.85 -12.30 14.18
C ALA A 11 3.28 -12.80 14.45
N ALA A 12 3.46 -13.78 15.33
CA ALA A 12 4.75 -14.40 15.61
C ALA A 12 5.36 -15.10 14.39
N ASP A 13 4.54 -15.71 13.53
CA ASP A 13 5.04 -16.32 12.30
C ASP A 13 5.26 -15.30 11.19
N ILE A 14 4.46 -14.22 11.13
CA ILE A 14 4.73 -13.06 10.26
C ILE A 14 6.11 -12.47 10.56
N ARG A 15 6.44 -12.25 11.84
CA ARG A 15 7.76 -11.70 12.24
C ARG A 15 8.93 -12.51 11.67
N LYS A 16 8.81 -13.84 11.62
CA LYS A 16 9.86 -14.72 11.09
C LYS A 16 10.03 -14.58 9.57
N VAL A 17 8.95 -14.28 8.85
CA VAL A 17 8.96 -14.09 7.40
C VAL A 17 9.53 -12.74 6.98
N LEU A 18 9.65 -11.76 7.91
CA LEU A 18 10.18 -10.44 7.58
C LEU A 18 11.63 -10.47 7.07
N HIS A 19 12.44 -11.43 7.49
CA HIS A 19 13.80 -11.59 6.99
C HIS A 19 13.79 -12.42 5.69
N GLN A 20 14.16 -11.79 4.57
CA GLN A 20 14.23 -12.40 3.25
C GLN A 20 15.53 -11.99 2.56
N PRO A 21 16.67 -12.65 2.85
CA PRO A 21 17.99 -12.26 2.33
C PRO A 21 18.08 -12.09 0.81
N GLU A 22 17.26 -12.83 0.06
CA GLU A 22 17.26 -12.84 -1.40
C GLU A 22 16.27 -11.85 -2.01
N TYR A 23 15.52 -11.10 -1.20
CA TYR A 23 14.51 -10.15 -1.66
C TYR A 23 14.86 -8.71 -1.26
N ASP A 24 15.05 -7.85 -2.26
CA ASP A 24 15.35 -6.43 -2.12
C ASP A 24 16.43 -6.19 -1.04
N ASP A 25 16.12 -5.41 -0.01
CA ASP A 25 17.04 -5.03 1.08
C ASP A 25 17.11 -6.08 2.20
N GLY A 26 16.92 -7.36 1.86
CA GLY A 26 16.92 -8.47 2.82
C GLY A 26 15.63 -8.59 3.64
N SER A 27 14.55 -7.91 3.22
CA SER A 27 13.31 -7.82 4.02
C SER A 27 12.01 -7.86 3.22
N ALA A 28 11.05 -8.65 3.71
CA ALA A 28 9.66 -8.61 3.23
C ALA A 28 8.84 -7.45 3.81
N GLY A 29 9.33 -6.77 4.85
CA GLY A 29 8.56 -5.75 5.58
C GLY A 29 7.93 -4.69 4.68
N PRO A 30 8.71 -3.98 3.84
CA PRO A 30 8.18 -2.95 2.95
C PRO A 30 7.10 -3.46 1.99
N VAL A 31 7.28 -4.64 1.38
CA VAL A 31 6.30 -5.18 0.42
C VAL A 31 5.02 -5.66 1.11
N LEU A 32 5.08 -6.10 2.37
CA LEU A 32 3.88 -6.43 3.15
C LEU A 32 3.06 -5.17 3.49
N VAL A 33 3.73 -4.06 3.81
CA VAL A 33 3.07 -2.76 4.00
C VAL A 33 2.41 -2.30 2.71
N ARG A 34 3.12 -2.41 1.58
CA ARG A 34 2.57 -2.11 0.26
C ARG A 34 1.37 -3.00 -0.08
N LEU A 35 1.41 -4.30 0.23
CA LEU A 35 0.29 -5.21 -0.01
C LEU A 35 -0.99 -4.76 0.71
N ALA A 36 -0.90 -4.42 2.00
CA ALA A 36 -2.07 -3.93 2.73
C ALA A 36 -2.53 -2.56 2.24
N TRP A 37 -1.60 -1.64 1.94
CA TRP A 37 -1.91 -0.34 1.34
C TRP A 37 -2.70 -0.52 0.03
N HIS A 38 -2.20 -1.34 -0.89
CA HIS A 38 -2.83 -1.58 -2.18
C HIS A 38 -4.18 -2.27 -2.06
N SER A 39 -4.33 -3.21 -1.13
CA SER A 39 -5.65 -3.83 -0.85
C SER A 39 -6.65 -2.79 -0.39
N ALA A 40 -6.27 -1.92 0.54
CA ALA A 40 -7.18 -0.93 1.11
C ALA A 40 -7.43 0.28 0.18
N GLY A 41 -6.40 0.69 -0.57
CA GLY A 41 -6.37 1.91 -1.39
C GLY A 41 -7.27 1.87 -2.63
N THR A 42 -7.87 0.73 -2.94
CA THR A 42 -8.86 0.59 -4.03
C THR A 42 -10.28 0.93 -3.60
N TYR A 43 -10.53 1.20 -2.32
CA TYR A 43 -11.87 1.49 -1.80
C TYR A 43 -12.49 2.73 -2.45
N CYS A 44 -13.80 2.63 -2.71
CA CYS A 44 -14.64 3.73 -3.16
C CYS A 44 -15.91 3.77 -2.31
N ALA A 45 -16.14 4.87 -1.59
CA ALA A 45 -17.32 5.02 -0.73
C ALA A 45 -18.64 5.07 -1.52
N GLU A 46 -18.61 5.58 -2.76
CA GLU A 46 -19.82 5.72 -3.58
C GLU A 46 -20.32 4.39 -4.13
N THR A 47 -19.41 3.55 -4.63
CA THR A 47 -19.77 2.24 -5.20
C THR A 47 -19.69 1.11 -4.17
N ASP A 48 -19.11 1.38 -3.01
CA ASP A 48 -18.82 0.40 -1.96
C ASP A 48 -18.10 -0.85 -2.51
N THR A 49 -17.04 -0.63 -3.29
CA THR A 49 -16.19 -1.69 -3.87
C THR A 49 -14.71 -1.42 -3.62
N GLY A 50 -13.89 -2.47 -3.71
CA GLY A 50 -12.48 -2.45 -3.29
C GLY A 50 -12.33 -2.41 -1.77
N GLY A 51 -11.13 -2.10 -1.29
CA GLY A 51 -10.84 -2.02 0.14
C GLY A 51 -10.24 -3.30 0.72
N SER A 52 -9.90 -3.24 2.01
CA SER A 52 -9.09 -4.27 2.65
C SER A 52 -9.87 -5.55 2.99
N ASN A 53 -11.20 -5.50 2.93
CA ASN A 53 -12.06 -6.67 3.07
C ASN A 53 -12.11 -7.44 1.74
N GLY A 54 -12.16 -8.77 1.81
CA GLY A 54 -12.40 -9.62 0.64
C GLY A 54 -11.16 -10.17 -0.07
N ALA A 55 -9.96 -9.66 0.22
CA ALA A 55 -8.71 -10.09 -0.42
C ALA A 55 -8.79 -10.09 -1.97
N GLY A 56 -9.40 -9.06 -2.55
CA GLY A 56 -9.75 -9.02 -3.98
C GLY A 56 -8.57 -9.14 -4.94
N MET A 57 -7.35 -8.79 -4.53
CA MET A 57 -6.11 -9.06 -5.30
C MET A 57 -5.82 -10.54 -5.56
N ARG A 58 -6.59 -11.49 -4.99
CA ARG A 58 -6.57 -12.90 -5.37
C ARG A 58 -7.30 -13.18 -6.68
N TYR A 59 -8.15 -12.26 -7.13
CA TYR A 59 -8.83 -12.31 -8.42
C TYR A 59 -7.98 -11.61 -9.49
N GLU A 60 -8.21 -11.93 -10.76
CA GLU A 60 -7.41 -11.35 -11.86
C GLU A 60 -7.80 -9.91 -12.17
N ALA A 61 -9.07 -9.56 -12.01
CA ALA A 61 -9.56 -8.21 -12.24
C ALA A 61 -8.77 -7.17 -11.42
N GLU A 62 -8.54 -7.44 -10.13
CA GLU A 62 -7.78 -6.55 -9.24
C GLU A 62 -6.30 -6.94 -9.17
N GLY A 63 -5.98 -8.22 -8.94
CA GLY A 63 -4.60 -8.64 -8.74
C GLY A 63 -3.73 -8.65 -10.00
N GLY A 64 -4.34 -8.47 -11.18
CA GLY A 64 -3.67 -8.26 -12.46
C GLY A 64 -3.57 -6.79 -12.88
N ASP A 65 -4.06 -5.84 -12.05
CA ASP A 65 -3.81 -4.41 -12.26
C ASP A 65 -2.29 -4.15 -12.26
N GLU A 66 -1.80 -3.36 -13.22
CA GLU A 66 -0.39 -3.00 -13.35
C GLU A 66 0.15 -2.33 -12.08
N ALA A 67 -0.68 -1.52 -11.40
CA ALA A 67 -0.30 -0.91 -10.13
C ALA A 67 -0.01 -1.93 -9.03
N ASN A 68 -0.49 -3.17 -9.15
CA ASN A 68 -0.26 -4.27 -8.21
C ASN A 68 0.94 -5.16 -8.59
N ALA A 69 1.69 -4.81 -9.64
CA ALA A 69 2.90 -5.53 -10.04
C ALA A 69 3.89 -5.65 -8.86
N GLY A 70 4.43 -6.84 -8.67
CA GLY A 70 5.35 -7.18 -7.57
C GLY A 70 4.67 -7.69 -6.30
N LEU A 71 3.38 -7.44 -6.09
CA LEU A 71 2.66 -7.89 -4.88
C LEU A 71 2.47 -9.41 -4.82
N GLN A 72 2.74 -10.13 -5.91
CA GLN A 72 2.83 -11.60 -5.88
C GLN A 72 3.89 -12.09 -4.88
N HIS A 73 5.00 -11.38 -4.71
CA HIS A 73 6.05 -11.77 -3.75
C HIS A 73 5.50 -11.73 -2.31
N ALA A 74 4.85 -10.62 -1.93
CA ALA A 74 4.22 -10.48 -0.62
C ALA A 74 3.18 -11.58 -0.35
N ARG A 75 2.33 -11.90 -1.34
CA ARG A 75 1.35 -12.98 -1.21
C ARG A 75 2.02 -14.33 -1.01
N VAL A 76 3.03 -14.65 -1.80
CA VAL A 76 3.79 -15.91 -1.69
C VAL A 76 4.47 -16.05 -0.32
N PHE A 77 5.07 -14.97 0.20
CA PHE A 77 5.67 -14.99 1.54
C PHE A 77 4.66 -15.32 2.65
N LEU A 78 3.39 -14.97 2.47
CA LEU A 78 2.33 -15.22 3.44
C LEU A 78 1.63 -16.58 3.27
N GLU A 79 1.81 -17.30 2.16
CA GLU A 79 1.17 -18.60 1.92
C GLU A 79 1.53 -19.65 3.00
N PRO A 80 2.80 -19.84 3.43
CA PRO A 80 3.12 -20.80 4.49
C PRO A 80 2.43 -20.48 5.82
N ILE A 81 2.22 -19.19 6.12
CA ILE A 81 1.50 -18.75 7.31
C ILE A 81 0.02 -19.07 7.15
N LYS A 82 -0.57 -18.80 5.98
CA LYS A 82 -1.96 -19.17 5.69
C LYS A 82 -2.20 -20.66 5.81
N GLU A 83 -1.29 -21.49 5.30
CA GLU A 83 -1.37 -22.96 5.39
C GLU A 83 -1.32 -23.43 6.85
N LYS A 84 -0.43 -22.84 7.66
CA LYS A 84 -0.30 -23.15 9.09
C LYS A 84 -1.48 -22.65 9.93
N HIS A 85 -2.12 -21.56 9.52
CA HIS A 85 -3.22 -20.88 10.21
C HIS A 85 -4.45 -20.81 9.31
N SER A 86 -4.93 -21.97 8.83
CA SER A 86 -5.99 -22.04 7.81
C SER A 86 -7.29 -21.32 8.17
N TRP A 87 -7.52 -21.03 9.46
CA TRP A 87 -8.69 -20.30 9.97
C TRP A 87 -8.66 -18.80 9.69
N ILE A 88 -7.49 -18.16 9.49
CA ILE A 88 -7.42 -16.72 9.22
C ILE A 88 -7.81 -16.43 7.76
N SER A 89 -8.58 -15.39 7.49
CA SER A 89 -8.82 -14.94 6.12
C SER A 89 -7.54 -14.36 5.51
N TYR A 90 -7.44 -14.35 4.18
CA TYR A 90 -6.36 -13.63 3.52
C TYR A 90 -6.45 -12.12 3.79
N ALA A 91 -7.66 -11.57 3.85
CA ALA A 91 -7.89 -10.17 4.17
C ALA A 91 -7.34 -9.76 5.55
N ASP A 92 -7.60 -10.55 6.61
CA ASP A 92 -7.00 -10.31 7.91
C ASP A 92 -5.49 -10.60 7.91
N LEU A 93 -5.03 -11.65 7.22
CA LEU A 93 -3.60 -11.98 7.15
C LEU A 93 -2.78 -10.84 6.53
N TRP A 94 -3.23 -10.26 5.41
CA TRP A 94 -2.50 -9.20 4.72
C TRP A 94 -2.45 -7.91 5.54
N THR A 95 -3.56 -7.53 6.16
CA THR A 95 -3.62 -6.31 6.98
C THR A 95 -2.86 -6.48 8.30
N LEU A 96 -2.94 -7.66 8.93
CA LEU A 96 -2.13 -8.01 10.10
C LEU A 96 -0.64 -8.01 9.76
N ALA A 97 -0.27 -8.54 8.59
CA ALA A 97 1.13 -8.57 8.14
C ALA A 97 1.74 -7.18 8.04
N ALA A 98 0.99 -6.19 7.53
CA ALA A 98 1.47 -4.82 7.45
C ALA A 98 1.67 -4.17 8.82
N VAL A 99 0.73 -4.30 9.75
CA VAL A 99 0.87 -3.67 11.08
C VAL A 99 1.98 -4.32 11.91
N VAL A 100 2.19 -5.63 11.75
CA VAL A 100 3.34 -6.32 12.33
C VAL A 100 4.64 -5.82 11.69
N ALA A 101 4.72 -5.79 10.36
CA ALA A 101 5.90 -5.30 9.65
C ALA A 101 6.27 -3.86 10.05
N LEU A 102 5.29 -2.94 10.10
CA LEU A 102 5.50 -1.56 10.52
C LEU A 102 6.10 -1.47 11.92
N LYS A 103 5.56 -2.23 12.87
CA LYS A 103 6.07 -2.28 14.25
C LYS A 103 7.50 -2.82 14.29
N GLU A 104 7.78 -3.93 13.63
CA GLU A 104 9.11 -4.56 13.63
C GLU A 104 10.18 -3.71 12.93
N MET A 105 9.78 -2.91 11.93
CA MET A 105 10.66 -1.93 11.28
C MET A 105 10.85 -0.64 12.12
N GLY A 106 10.32 -0.58 13.35
CA GLY A 106 10.49 0.54 14.27
C GLY A 106 9.48 1.68 14.09
N GLY A 107 8.39 1.43 13.35
CA GLY A 107 7.28 2.37 13.16
C GLY A 107 6.30 2.40 14.33
N PRO A 108 5.25 3.22 14.22
CA PRO A 108 4.28 3.38 15.29
C PRO A 108 3.39 2.14 15.48
N GLN A 109 2.82 2.00 16.68
CA GLN A 109 1.79 1.01 16.91
C GLN A 109 0.47 1.44 16.25
N ILE A 110 -0.05 0.58 15.38
CA ILE A 110 -1.31 0.82 14.67
C ILE A 110 -2.40 -0.02 15.32
N LYS A 111 -3.53 0.60 15.63
CA LYS A 111 -4.72 -0.13 16.09
C LYS A 111 -5.23 -0.98 14.93
N TRP A 112 -5.19 -2.30 15.09
CA TRP A 112 -5.70 -3.26 14.14
C TRP A 112 -6.84 -4.07 14.75
N LEU A 113 -7.88 -4.31 13.97
CA LEU A 113 -9.06 -5.06 14.39
C LEU A 113 -9.30 -6.21 13.41
N PRO A 114 -9.47 -7.46 13.88
CA PRO A 114 -9.76 -8.60 13.02
C PRO A 114 -11.22 -8.61 12.55
N GLY A 115 -11.56 -9.63 11.76
CA GLY A 115 -12.92 -9.99 11.37
C GLY A 115 -13.17 -9.91 9.88
N ARG A 116 -12.18 -9.49 9.08
CA ARG A 116 -12.33 -9.43 7.63
C ARG A 116 -12.52 -10.82 7.07
N THR A 117 -13.22 -10.89 5.96
CA THR A 117 -13.50 -12.12 5.22
C THR A 117 -12.83 -12.06 3.86
N ASP A 118 -12.76 -13.20 3.18
CA ASP A 118 -12.40 -13.23 1.77
C ASP A 118 -13.68 -13.21 0.92
N TYR A 119 -13.61 -12.60 -0.25
CA TYR A 119 -14.74 -12.58 -1.18
C TYR A 119 -15.03 -13.99 -1.68
N VAL A 120 -16.30 -14.21 -2.00
CA VAL A 120 -16.81 -15.47 -2.55
C VAL A 120 -17.15 -15.36 -4.05
N ASP A 121 -17.25 -14.12 -4.55
CA ASP A 121 -17.48 -13.75 -5.94
C ASP A 121 -16.76 -12.42 -6.27
N ASP A 122 -16.96 -11.87 -7.45
CA ASP A 122 -16.31 -10.67 -7.95
C ASP A 122 -17.13 -9.37 -7.80
N SER A 123 -18.30 -9.43 -7.15
CA SER A 123 -19.25 -8.29 -7.09
C SER A 123 -18.71 -7.03 -6.40
N LYS A 124 -17.71 -7.20 -5.54
CA LYS A 124 -17.06 -6.12 -4.79
C LYS A 124 -15.65 -5.80 -5.27
N LEU A 125 -15.18 -6.42 -6.36
CA LEU A 125 -13.87 -6.11 -6.91
C LEU A 125 -13.84 -4.69 -7.48
N PRO A 126 -12.75 -3.94 -7.26
CA PRO A 126 -12.60 -2.63 -7.84
C PRO A 126 -12.29 -2.73 -9.34
N PRO A 127 -12.75 -1.77 -10.17
CA PRO A 127 -12.14 -1.53 -11.46
C PRO A 127 -10.65 -1.18 -11.31
N ARG A 128 -9.88 -1.44 -12.38
CA ARG A 128 -8.46 -1.06 -12.46
C ARG A 128 -8.26 0.45 -12.46
N GLY A 129 -7.09 0.89 -11.99
CA GLY A 129 -6.69 2.30 -12.00
C GLY A 129 -7.20 3.14 -10.83
N ARG A 130 -7.62 2.49 -9.72
CA ARG A 130 -8.05 3.17 -8.50
C ARG A 130 -6.93 3.59 -7.55
N LEU A 131 -5.70 3.18 -7.86
CA LEU A 131 -4.49 3.47 -7.09
C LEU A 131 -3.74 4.69 -7.67
N PRO A 132 -2.93 5.39 -6.86
CA PRO A 132 -2.23 6.57 -7.34
C PRO A 132 -1.13 6.24 -8.35
N ASP A 133 -1.09 7.00 -9.45
CA ASP A 133 0.00 7.04 -10.42
C ASP A 133 1.12 7.96 -9.91
N GLY A 134 2.32 7.38 -9.72
CA GLY A 134 3.49 8.07 -9.20
C GLY A 134 3.98 9.23 -10.08
N ALA A 135 3.61 9.25 -11.36
CA ALA A 135 4.02 10.27 -12.33
C ALA A 135 3.19 11.57 -12.26
N GLN A 136 2.12 11.60 -11.46
CA GLN A 136 1.17 12.73 -11.41
C GLN A 136 1.50 13.74 -10.30
N GLY A 137 0.72 14.83 -10.25
CA GLY A 137 0.86 15.90 -9.25
C GLY A 137 -0.17 15.86 -8.12
N ALA A 138 -0.19 16.91 -7.30
CA ALA A 138 -0.98 17.00 -6.08
C ALA A 138 -2.49 16.82 -6.30
N ASP A 139 -3.03 17.37 -7.39
CA ASP A 139 -4.46 17.26 -7.68
C ASP A 139 -4.89 15.81 -7.99
N HIS A 140 -4.01 15.01 -8.60
CA HIS A 140 -4.26 13.57 -8.81
C HIS A 140 -4.24 12.81 -7.49
N ILE A 141 -3.28 13.14 -6.62
CA ILE A 141 -3.21 12.56 -5.27
C ILE A 141 -4.52 12.84 -4.52
N ARG A 142 -5.01 14.09 -4.55
CA ARG A 142 -6.30 14.44 -3.95
C ARG A 142 -7.45 13.69 -4.58
N PHE A 143 -7.52 13.60 -5.91
CA PHE A 143 -8.57 12.86 -6.61
C PHE A 143 -8.70 11.42 -6.10
N ILE A 144 -7.57 10.71 -5.96
CA ILE A 144 -7.55 9.33 -5.45
C ILE A 144 -7.95 9.26 -3.98
N PHE A 145 -7.40 10.12 -3.13
CA PHE A 145 -7.55 10.01 -1.68
C PHE A 145 -8.85 10.61 -1.15
N TYR A 146 -9.39 11.65 -1.77
CA TYR A 146 -10.66 12.25 -1.37
C TYR A 146 -11.84 11.31 -1.61
N ARG A 147 -11.76 10.45 -2.64
CA ARG A 147 -12.70 9.32 -2.84
C ARG A 147 -12.78 8.40 -1.62
N MET A 148 -11.69 8.27 -0.89
CA MET A 148 -11.58 7.45 0.32
C MET A 148 -11.84 8.26 1.61
N GLY A 149 -12.15 9.55 1.51
CA GLY A 149 -12.42 10.43 2.64
C GLY A 149 -11.19 10.86 3.44
N PHE A 150 -10.00 10.88 2.84
CA PHE A 150 -8.80 11.40 3.50
C PHE A 150 -8.65 12.91 3.32
N THR A 151 -8.10 13.57 4.33
CA THR A 151 -7.70 14.98 4.28
C THR A 151 -6.28 15.13 3.74
N ASP A 152 -5.90 16.36 3.34
CA ASP A 152 -4.53 16.65 2.90
C ASP A 152 -3.46 16.25 3.93
N GLN A 153 -3.76 16.40 5.22
CA GLN A 153 -2.86 16.00 6.30
C GLN A 153 -2.66 14.48 6.36
N GLU A 154 -3.75 13.71 6.22
CA GLU A 154 -3.71 12.25 6.22
C GLU A 154 -3.04 11.69 4.97
N ILE A 155 -3.25 12.35 3.81
CA ILE A 155 -2.54 12.04 2.55
C ILE A 155 -1.04 12.14 2.77
N VAL A 156 -0.56 13.29 3.25
CA VAL A 156 0.88 13.51 3.48
C VAL A 156 1.41 12.51 4.51
N ALA A 157 0.66 12.23 5.57
CA ALA A 157 1.07 11.22 6.55
C ALA A 157 1.26 9.86 5.87
N LEU A 158 0.26 9.36 5.12
CA LEU A 158 0.31 8.06 4.45
C LEU A 158 1.45 7.97 3.42
N SER A 159 1.75 9.04 2.69
CA SER A 159 2.92 9.12 1.80
C SER A 159 4.24 8.87 2.52
N GLY A 160 4.32 9.13 3.83
CA GLY A 160 5.49 8.82 4.65
C GLY A 160 5.87 7.33 4.67
N ALA A 161 4.98 6.42 4.25
CA ALA A 161 5.33 5.01 4.03
C ALA A 161 6.41 4.82 2.95
N HIS A 162 6.63 5.79 2.05
CA HIS A 162 7.77 5.78 1.12
C HIS A 162 9.13 5.91 1.82
N ASN A 163 9.18 6.07 3.15
CA ASN A 163 10.39 5.77 3.92
C ASN A 163 10.78 4.27 3.86
N LEU A 164 9.90 3.38 3.36
CA LEU A 164 10.14 1.95 3.30
C LEU A 164 10.37 1.46 1.86
N GLY A 165 11.33 0.55 1.73
CA GLY A 165 11.62 -0.18 0.50
C GLY A 165 12.17 0.71 -0.61
N ARG A 166 11.82 0.33 -1.84
CA ARG A 166 12.35 0.90 -3.09
C ARG A 166 11.39 0.68 -4.25
N MET A 167 11.63 1.42 -5.34
CA MET A 167 10.93 1.28 -6.62
C MET A 167 11.69 0.35 -7.55
N HIS A 168 10.96 -0.32 -8.45
CA HIS A 168 11.53 -1.24 -9.44
C HIS A 168 11.00 -0.95 -10.83
N MET A 169 11.92 -0.90 -11.78
CA MET A 169 11.64 -0.50 -13.16
C MET A 169 10.70 -1.49 -13.86
N ASP A 170 10.82 -2.79 -13.54
CA ASP A 170 9.99 -3.87 -14.07
C ASP A 170 8.60 -3.98 -13.41
N ARG A 171 8.33 -3.16 -12.38
CA ARG A 171 7.04 -3.14 -11.65
C ARG A 171 6.29 -1.84 -11.87
N SER A 172 6.94 -0.72 -11.57
CA SER A 172 6.33 0.62 -11.56
C SER A 172 6.85 1.54 -12.66
N GLY A 173 7.90 1.12 -13.38
CA GLY A 173 8.64 1.98 -14.30
C GLY A 173 9.67 2.90 -13.60
N PHE A 174 9.50 3.21 -12.33
CA PHE A 174 10.47 3.97 -11.52
C PHE A 174 11.56 3.07 -10.93
N HIS A 175 12.70 3.64 -10.53
CA HIS A 175 13.82 2.87 -10.01
C HIS A 175 14.52 3.53 -8.82
N GLY A 176 14.90 2.72 -7.84
CA GLY A 176 15.80 3.13 -6.76
C GLY A 176 15.08 3.29 -5.42
N PRO A 177 15.85 3.37 -4.33
CA PRO A 177 15.32 3.59 -2.99
C PRO A 177 14.93 5.06 -2.78
N TRP A 178 13.91 5.30 -1.96
CA TRP A 178 13.56 6.64 -1.50
C TRP A 178 14.56 7.15 -0.46
N VAL A 179 15.00 6.28 0.44
CA VAL A 179 15.89 6.59 1.57
C VAL A 179 17.03 5.56 1.65
N PRO A 180 18.19 5.89 2.25
CA PRO A 180 19.31 4.95 2.34
C PRO A 180 18.98 3.65 3.09
N ASN A 181 18.12 3.71 4.12
CA ASN A 181 17.68 2.54 4.87
C ASN A 181 16.17 2.33 4.76
N GLY A 182 15.75 1.63 3.70
CA GLY A 182 14.35 1.31 3.43
C GLY A 182 13.74 0.21 4.33
N THR A 183 14.49 -0.36 5.28
CA THR A 183 13.97 -1.41 6.18
C THR A 183 13.69 -0.92 7.60
N ARG A 184 13.84 0.39 7.83
CA ARG A 184 13.54 1.04 9.11
C ARG A 184 12.58 2.19 8.92
N PHE A 185 11.41 2.13 9.54
CA PHE A 185 10.42 3.20 9.50
C PHE A 185 10.91 4.41 10.31
N ASN A 186 10.99 5.56 9.67
CA ASN A 186 11.46 6.81 10.25
C ASN A 186 10.87 8.02 9.47
N ASN A 187 11.22 9.24 9.86
CA ASN A 187 10.86 10.45 9.11
C ASN A 187 11.93 10.91 8.10
N THR A 188 12.91 10.05 7.77
CA THR A 188 14.01 10.37 6.85
C THR A 188 13.47 10.82 5.49
N TYR A 189 12.45 10.15 4.97
CA TYR A 189 11.75 10.52 3.73
C TYR A 189 11.37 12.01 3.70
N PHE A 190 10.70 12.53 4.73
CA PHE A 190 10.32 13.94 4.76
C PHE A 190 11.52 14.87 4.89
N ARG A 191 12.51 14.49 5.70
CA ARG A 191 13.73 15.29 5.89
C ARG A 191 14.47 15.50 4.57
N ILE A 192 14.84 14.42 3.89
CA ILE A 192 15.66 14.49 2.67
C ILE A 192 14.92 15.14 1.50
N MET A 193 13.59 15.01 1.42
CA MET A 193 12.79 15.73 0.42
C MET A 193 12.89 17.25 0.56
N THR A 194 13.16 17.76 1.76
CA THR A 194 13.30 19.20 2.04
C THR A 194 14.75 19.67 2.12
N GLU A 195 15.70 18.77 2.43
CA GLU A 195 17.12 19.08 2.64
C GLU A 195 17.94 18.97 1.34
N TYR A 196 17.60 18.05 0.45
CA TYR A 196 18.39 17.77 -0.76
C TYR A 196 17.90 18.52 -2.00
N GLU A 197 18.85 18.78 -2.91
CA GLU A 197 18.55 19.29 -4.25
C GLU A 197 18.27 18.12 -5.20
N TRP A 198 17.00 17.97 -5.56
CA TRP A 198 16.51 16.89 -6.40
C TRP A 198 16.56 17.26 -7.89
N LYS A 199 17.29 16.48 -8.70
CA LYS A 199 17.44 16.71 -10.15
C LYS A 199 16.56 15.76 -10.94
N GLU A 200 15.84 16.27 -11.94
CA GLU A 200 15.04 15.41 -12.84
C GLU A 200 15.97 14.51 -13.67
N LYS A 201 15.65 13.21 -13.73
CA LYS A 201 16.32 12.20 -14.53
C LYS A 201 15.27 11.43 -15.34
N THR A 202 15.49 11.33 -16.65
CA THR A 202 14.72 10.41 -17.50
C THR A 202 15.42 9.07 -17.51
N LEU A 203 14.73 8.01 -17.12
CA LEU A 203 15.23 6.64 -17.13
C LEU A 203 15.23 6.07 -18.55
N GLU A 204 15.89 4.92 -18.74
CA GLU A 204 16.00 4.25 -20.04
C GLU A 204 14.64 3.86 -20.65
N ASN A 205 13.63 3.62 -19.81
CA ASN A 205 12.26 3.33 -20.24
C ASN A 205 11.42 4.59 -20.52
N GLY A 206 12.02 5.78 -20.46
CA GLY A 206 11.36 7.07 -20.70
C GLY A 206 10.61 7.65 -19.50
N VAL A 207 10.53 6.93 -18.37
CA VAL A 207 9.90 7.44 -17.13
C VAL A 207 10.79 8.53 -16.52
N LYS A 208 10.17 9.63 -16.10
CA LYS A 208 10.84 10.73 -15.39
C LYS A 208 10.70 10.56 -13.89
N GLN A 209 11.81 10.67 -13.18
CA GLN A 209 11.86 10.71 -11.73
C GLN A 209 12.85 11.78 -11.29
N PHE A 210 12.96 12.00 -9.98
CA PHE A 210 13.95 12.91 -9.41
C PHE A 210 15.00 12.12 -8.65
N VAL A 211 16.26 12.52 -8.76
CA VAL A 211 17.38 11.84 -8.11
C VAL A 211 18.24 12.79 -7.30
N TYR A 212 18.86 12.23 -6.28
CA TYR A 212 19.95 12.81 -5.53
C TYR A 212 21.08 11.77 -5.50
N ILE A 213 22.31 12.21 -5.77
CA ILE A 213 23.50 11.36 -5.72
C ILE A 213 24.33 11.83 -4.52
N ASP A 214 24.58 10.93 -3.59
CA ASP A 214 25.56 11.15 -2.54
C ASP A 214 26.95 10.91 -3.12
N GLU A 215 27.70 12.00 -3.36
CA GLU A 215 29.03 11.93 -4.00
C GLU A 215 30.07 11.20 -3.13
N ASP A 216 29.87 11.15 -1.80
CA ASP A 216 30.80 10.50 -0.87
C ASP A 216 30.56 8.99 -0.80
N LEU A 217 29.30 8.55 -0.93
CA LEU A 217 28.90 7.14 -0.83
C LEU A 217 28.69 6.46 -2.19
N ASP A 218 28.65 7.22 -3.29
CA ASP A 218 28.26 6.75 -4.63
C ASP A 218 26.87 6.07 -4.61
N GLU A 219 25.96 6.59 -3.77
CA GLU A 219 24.59 6.10 -3.60
C GLU A 219 23.60 7.04 -4.30
N GLU A 220 22.70 6.49 -5.10
CA GLU A 220 21.61 7.22 -5.76
C GLU A 220 20.28 6.99 -5.03
N LEU A 221 19.67 8.07 -4.55
CA LEU A 221 18.31 8.10 -4.03
C LEU A 221 17.34 8.65 -5.09
N ALA A 222 16.08 8.26 -5.00
CA ALA A 222 15.06 8.64 -5.96
C ALA A 222 13.74 9.08 -5.31
N MET A 223 13.08 10.05 -5.93
CA MET A 223 11.74 10.51 -5.59
C MET A 223 10.84 10.50 -6.82
N LEU A 224 9.57 10.16 -6.60
CA LEU A 224 8.52 10.25 -7.61
C LEU A 224 8.12 11.71 -7.86
N PRO A 225 7.55 12.03 -9.04
CA PRO A 225 6.84 13.29 -9.24
C PRO A 225 5.78 13.58 -8.16
N THR A 226 5.03 12.55 -7.75
CA THR A 226 4.06 12.64 -6.64
C THR A 226 4.71 12.99 -5.29
N ASP A 227 5.91 12.48 -5.00
CA ASP A 227 6.64 12.79 -3.76
C ASP A 227 7.00 14.29 -3.71
N LEU A 228 7.60 14.81 -4.79
CA LEU A 228 7.94 16.24 -4.87
C LEU A 228 6.71 17.14 -5.00
N ALA A 229 5.56 16.63 -5.43
CA ALA A 229 4.31 17.38 -5.40
C ALA A 229 3.88 17.72 -3.97
N LEU A 230 4.20 16.87 -2.99
CA LEU A 230 3.91 17.12 -1.57
C LEU A 230 4.69 18.33 -1.03
N VAL A 231 5.92 18.52 -1.51
CA VAL A 231 6.80 19.63 -1.11
C VAL A 231 6.38 20.96 -1.78
N LYS A 232 5.84 20.89 -3.00
CA LYS A 232 5.52 22.06 -3.82
C LYS A 232 4.10 22.59 -3.59
N ASP A 233 3.16 21.72 -3.23
CA ASP A 233 1.77 22.09 -3.02
C ASP A 233 1.57 22.88 -1.72
N LYS A 234 0.79 23.97 -1.78
CA LYS A 234 0.63 24.92 -0.67
C LYS A 234 -0.03 24.32 0.59
N SER A 235 -0.85 23.29 0.44
CA SER A 235 -1.57 22.65 1.56
C SER A 235 -0.81 21.43 2.07
N PHE A 236 -0.12 20.69 1.20
CA PHE A 236 0.72 19.57 1.60
C PHE A 236 2.04 20.00 2.25
N ALA A 237 2.74 21.00 1.71
CA ALA A 237 4.08 21.39 2.13
C ALA A 237 4.21 21.72 3.63
N PRO A 238 3.23 22.40 4.27
CA PRO A 238 3.27 22.62 5.72
C PRO A 238 3.31 21.33 6.54
N TRP A 239 2.66 20.25 6.09
CA TRP A 239 2.68 18.95 6.77
C TRP A 239 3.99 18.21 6.54
N VAL A 240 4.52 18.27 5.31
CA VAL A 240 5.86 17.71 5.01
C VAL A 240 6.91 18.31 5.94
N LYS A 241 6.92 19.65 6.08
CA LYS A 241 7.84 20.34 6.99
C LYS A 241 7.66 19.92 8.44
N LYS A 242 6.42 19.85 8.93
CA LYS A 242 6.13 19.41 10.31
C LYS A 242 6.63 17.99 10.58
N TYR A 243 6.43 17.06 9.64
CA TYR A 243 6.88 15.67 9.82
C TYR A 243 8.40 15.50 9.66
N ALA A 244 9.06 16.36 8.87
CA ALA A 244 10.51 16.43 8.82
C ALA A 244 11.10 16.88 10.17
N GLU A 245 10.48 17.86 10.82
CA GLU A 245 10.91 18.43 12.11
C GLU A 245 10.50 17.58 13.32
N ASP A 246 9.34 16.91 13.26
CA ASP A 246 8.74 16.16 14.37
C ASP A 246 8.34 14.75 13.94
N LYS A 247 9.22 13.80 14.24
CA LYS A 247 9.01 12.38 13.96
C LYS A 247 7.85 11.78 14.76
N ASP A 248 7.64 12.23 16.00
CA ASP A 248 6.63 11.64 16.87
C ASP A 248 5.23 12.10 16.45
N LEU A 249 5.09 13.35 16.01
CA LEU A 249 3.90 13.86 15.35
C LEU A 249 3.58 13.10 14.06
N PHE A 250 4.60 12.85 13.22
CA PHE A 250 4.44 12.01 12.04
C PHE A 250 3.93 10.61 12.41
N PHE A 251 4.52 9.97 13.41
CA PHE A 251 4.17 8.62 13.84
C PHE A 251 2.74 8.53 14.35
N ASP A 252 2.30 9.49 15.17
CA ASP A 252 0.91 9.57 15.66
C ASP A 252 -0.10 9.73 14.50
N HIS A 253 0.18 10.65 13.59
CA HIS A 253 -0.69 10.91 12.44
C HIS A 253 -0.72 9.74 11.45
N PHE A 254 0.43 9.13 11.16
CA PHE A 254 0.53 7.96 10.31
C PHE A 254 -0.25 6.79 10.88
N ALA A 255 -0.13 6.52 12.19
CA ALA A 255 -0.83 5.41 12.81
C ALA A 255 -2.36 5.55 12.72
N LYS A 256 -2.86 6.77 12.91
CA LYS A 256 -4.30 7.09 12.77
C LYS A 256 -4.75 6.96 11.32
N ALA A 257 -4.01 7.53 10.37
CA ALA A 257 -4.37 7.50 8.95
C ALA A 257 -4.30 6.08 8.36
N PHE A 258 -3.26 5.31 8.69
CA PHE A 258 -3.12 3.93 8.24
C PHE A 258 -4.15 3.01 8.93
N GLY A 259 -4.45 3.23 10.22
CA GLY A 259 -5.56 2.55 10.90
C GLY A 259 -6.91 2.80 10.22
N LYS A 260 -7.20 4.06 9.88
CA LYS A 260 -8.39 4.46 9.11
C LYS A 260 -8.43 3.78 7.73
N LEU A 261 -7.32 3.77 7.02
CA LEU A 261 -7.18 3.09 5.72
C LEU A 261 -7.58 1.62 5.82
N LEU A 262 -7.05 0.90 6.80
CA LEU A 262 -7.36 -0.52 6.97
C LEU A 262 -8.84 -0.77 7.26
N GLU A 263 -9.57 0.21 7.80
CA GLU A 263 -10.99 0.11 8.17
C GLU A 263 -11.95 0.71 7.12
N LEU A 264 -11.45 1.18 5.97
CA LEU A 264 -12.31 1.65 4.88
C LEU A 264 -13.27 0.54 4.42
N GLY A 265 -14.56 0.88 4.34
CA GLY A 265 -15.63 -0.06 3.97
C GLY A 265 -16.03 -1.05 5.06
N ILE A 266 -15.39 -1.02 6.25
CA ILE A 266 -15.73 -1.95 7.35
C ILE A 266 -16.76 -1.30 8.27
N GLN A 267 -17.89 -1.98 8.45
CA GLN A 267 -18.92 -1.66 9.42
C GLN A 267 -18.80 -2.56 10.63
N ARG A 268 -18.93 -2.02 11.85
CA ARG A 268 -18.84 -2.78 13.09
C ARG A 268 -20.01 -2.49 14.04
N ASP A 269 -20.41 -3.50 14.80
CA ASP A 269 -21.34 -3.35 15.91
C ASP A 269 -20.66 -2.76 17.17
N ALA A 270 -21.42 -2.59 18.25
CA ALA A 270 -20.92 -2.05 19.52
C ALA A 270 -19.84 -2.93 20.17
N ASP A 271 -19.79 -4.22 19.84
CA ASP A 271 -18.77 -5.16 20.32
C ASP A 271 -17.53 -5.18 19.41
N GLY A 272 -17.52 -4.38 18.33
CA GLY A 272 -16.43 -4.30 17.37
C GLY A 272 -16.43 -5.44 16.34
N LYS A 273 -17.49 -6.24 16.26
CA LYS A 273 -17.62 -7.31 15.25
C LYS A 273 -18.06 -6.71 13.93
N ILE A 274 -17.47 -7.21 12.84
CA ILE A 274 -17.83 -6.76 11.48
C ILE A 274 -19.29 -7.15 11.17
N THR A 275 -20.08 -6.18 10.70
CA THR A 275 -21.49 -6.35 10.33
C THR A 275 -21.75 -6.25 8.84
N ASN A 276 -20.71 -6.07 8.02
CA ASN A 276 -20.83 -6.06 6.55
C ASN A 276 -21.68 -7.24 6.06
N THR A 277 -22.70 -6.94 5.27
CA THR A 277 -23.58 -7.95 4.64
C THR A 277 -22.92 -8.66 3.48
N ASP A 278 -21.78 -8.16 3.01
CA ASP A 278 -20.88 -8.79 2.03
C ASP A 278 -20.36 -10.18 2.49
N ASN A 279 -20.77 -10.59 3.71
CA ASN A 279 -20.48 -11.84 4.41
C ASN A 279 -21.68 -12.78 4.58
N VAL A 280 -22.80 -12.57 3.86
CA VAL A 280 -23.97 -13.45 3.91
C VAL A 280 -24.37 -13.83 2.48
N LYS A 281 -24.05 -15.03 1.97
CA LYS A 281 -24.52 -16.34 2.44
C LYS A 281 -23.45 -17.44 2.22
N GLY A 282 -23.12 -18.21 3.26
CA GLY A 282 -22.52 -19.55 3.11
C GLY A 282 -21.33 -19.91 4.00
N GLY A 283 -20.70 -18.95 4.69
CA GLY A 283 -19.49 -19.18 5.47
C GLY A 283 -18.22 -18.77 4.70
N TYR A 284 -17.06 -18.98 5.33
CA TYR A 284 -15.75 -18.70 4.72
C TYR A 284 -15.58 -19.54 3.45
N HIS A 285 -15.61 -18.88 2.28
CA HIS A 285 -15.14 -19.44 1.03
C HIS A 285 -13.88 -18.69 0.63
N SER A 286 -12.76 -19.41 0.58
CA SER A 286 -11.50 -18.83 0.11
C SER A 286 -11.68 -18.39 -1.34
N ALA A 287 -11.34 -17.13 -1.64
CA ALA A 287 -11.18 -16.66 -3.02
C ALA A 287 -10.33 -17.66 -3.86
N PRO A 288 -10.37 -17.63 -5.20
CA PRO A 288 -9.51 -18.47 -6.02
C PRO A 288 -8.03 -18.34 -5.63
N LYS A 289 -7.31 -19.46 -5.51
CA LYS A 289 -5.87 -19.46 -5.22
C LYS A 289 -5.11 -19.03 -6.48
N LYS A 290 -4.34 -17.92 -6.39
CA LYS A 290 -3.33 -17.57 -7.40
C LYS A 290 -2.11 -18.50 -7.26
N SER A 291 -1.33 -18.61 -8.33
CA SER A 291 -0.08 -19.38 -8.34
C SER A 291 0.77 -19.12 -7.09
N SER A 292 1.25 -20.19 -6.45
CA SER A 292 2.21 -20.12 -5.34
C SER A 292 3.62 -19.72 -5.79
N SER A 293 3.86 -19.65 -7.10
CA SER A 293 5.12 -19.18 -7.68
C SER A 293 4.95 -17.75 -8.21
N PRO A 294 5.92 -16.84 -7.95
CA PRO A 294 5.94 -15.52 -8.57
C PRO A 294 6.01 -15.66 -10.10
N GLY A 295 4.98 -15.21 -10.80
CA GLY A 295 4.94 -15.15 -12.26
C GLY A 295 4.67 -13.72 -12.72
N LYS A 296 5.05 -13.38 -13.96
CA LYS A 296 4.57 -12.14 -14.60
C LYS A 296 3.05 -12.21 -14.75
N PRO A 297 2.30 -11.12 -14.52
CA PRO A 297 0.88 -11.07 -14.84
C PRO A 297 0.66 -11.58 -16.27
N LYS A 298 -0.35 -12.42 -16.49
CA LYS A 298 -0.74 -12.75 -17.86
C LYS A 298 -1.24 -11.46 -18.51
N ALA A 299 -0.87 -11.18 -19.75
CA ALA A 299 -1.48 -10.11 -20.52
C ALA A 299 -2.96 -10.46 -20.76
N ALA A 300 -3.82 -10.09 -19.82
CA ALA A 300 -5.27 -10.17 -19.95
C ALA A 300 -5.74 -8.79 -20.43
N GLY A 301 -6.37 -8.77 -21.61
CA GLY A 301 -6.96 -7.57 -22.19
C GLY A 301 -8.23 -7.17 -21.45
N ASP A 302 -8.07 -6.61 -20.26
CA ASP A 302 -9.16 -6.01 -19.50
C ASP A 302 -8.80 -4.55 -19.25
N GLY A 303 -9.43 -3.68 -20.04
CA GLY A 303 -9.19 -2.24 -20.05
C GLY A 303 -9.44 -1.60 -18.69
N ILE A 304 -8.72 -0.50 -18.44
CA ILE A 304 -9.07 0.48 -17.42
C ILE A 304 -10.59 0.72 -17.52
N ALA A 305 -11.33 0.64 -16.41
CA ALA A 305 -12.77 0.82 -16.49
C ALA A 305 -13.10 2.19 -17.08
N GLU A 306 -13.91 2.19 -18.13
CA GLU A 306 -14.30 3.36 -18.94
C GLU A 306 -14.67 4.59 -18.09
N PRO A 307 -15.39 4.47 -16.95
CA PRO A 307 -15.69 5.62 -16.09
C PRO A 307 -14.46 6.28 -15.44
N LEU A 308 -13.50 5.49 -14.96
CA LEU A 308 -12.25 6.01 -14.38
C LEU A 308 -11.31 6.54 -15.47
N GLN A 309 -11.33 5.94 -16.66
CA GLN A 309 -10.60 6.45 -17.82
C GLN A 309 -11.15 7.83 -18.22
N GLU A 310 -12.48 7.99 -18.26
CA GLU A 310 -13.13 9.27 -18.53
C GLU A 310 -12.88 10.30 -17.42
N GLU A 311 -12.97 9.92 -16.15
CA GLU A 311 -12.69 10.82 -15.03
C GLU A 311 -11.24 11.29 -15.04
N ASN A 312 -10.29 10.38 -15.26
CA ASN A 312 -8.88 10.71 -15.42
C ASN A 312 -8.64 11.60 -16.64
N ALA A 313 -9.34 11.37 -17.76
CA ALA A 313 -9.25 12.22 -18.94
C ALA A 313 -9.83 13.63 -18.70
N ARG A 314 -10.98 13.73 -18.02
CA ARG A 314 -11.60 15.01 -17.65
C ARG A 314 -10.75 15.78 -16.66
N PHE A 315 -10.12 15.09 -15.72
CA PHE A 315 -9.18 15.68 -14.78
C PHE A 315 -7.93 16.22 -15.50
N LYS A 316 -7.32 15.44 -16.41
CA LYS A 316 -6.20 15.89 -17.25
C LYS A 316 -6.52 17.10 -18.12
N ALA A 317 -7.78 17.23 -18.58
CA ALA A 317 -8.22 18.38 -19.34
C ALA A 317 -8.42 19.66 -18.50
N ARG A 318 -8.34 19.58 -17.16
CA ARG A 318 -8.52 20.70 -16.21
C ARG A 318 -7.21 21.19 -15.59
N LEU A 319 -6.12 20.45 -15.76
CA LEU A 319 -4.74 20.85 -15.41
C LEU A 319 -4.12 21.66 -16.56
#